data_AF-A0AA90ZM31-F1
#
_entry.id   AF-A0AA90ZM31-F1
#
_cell.length_a   1.000
_cell.length_b   1.000
_cell.length_c   1.000
_cell.angle_alpha   90.00
_cell.angle_beta   90.00
_cell.angle_gamma   90.00
#
_symmetry.space_group_name_H-M   'P 1'
#
loop_
_entity.id
_entity.type
_entity.pdbx_description
1 polymer ?
#
loop_
_entity_poly.entity_id
_entity_poly.type
_entity_poly.pdbx_seq_one_letter_code
_entity_poly.pdbx_strand_id
1 'polypeptide(L)' 'MDKYKDGDTIFILMTAEQCKSVMREWLEQNYECDLNVMRSQKNKGKFVLKTKSLMWANRIIQWHGYEKVTYQII' A
#
# COMPACT_ATOMS: atom_id res chain seq x y z
N MET A 1 -5.26 -12.71 0.57
CA MET A 1 -3.97 -12.51 1.28
C MET A 1 -3.15 -13.81 1.30
N ASP A 2 -3.49 -14.78 0.46
CA ASP A 2 -3.21 -16.21 0.72
C ASP A 2 -1.75 -16.62 0.48
N LYS A 3 -0.91 -15.66 0.06
CA LYS A 3 0.54 -15.84 -0.19
C LYS A 3 1.42 -15.07 0.80
N TYR A 4 0.82 -14.30 1.72
CA TYR A 4 1.56 -13.57 2.75
C TYR A 4 2.16 -14.56 3.76
N LYS A 5 3.42 -14.31 4.14
CA LYS A 5 4.07 -14.97 5.27
C LYS A 5 4.38 -13.92 6.34
N ASP A 6 4.35 -14.34 7.59
CA ASP A 6 4.62 -13.42 8.69
C ASP A 6 6.02 -12.79 8.55
N GLY A 7 6.08 -11.47 8.72
CA GLY A 7 7.29 -10.67 8.49
C GLY A 7 7.51 -10.17 7.05
N ASP A 8 6.69 -10.58 6.07
CA ASP A 8 6.77 -10.05 4.71
C ASP A 8 6.45 -8.54 4.68
N THR A 9 7.19 -7.80 3.86
CA THR A 9 6.74 -6.46 3.45
C THR A 9 5.70 -6.61 2.35
N ILE A 10 4.58 -5.90 2.52
CA ILE A 10 3.45 -5.88 1.60
C ILE A 10 3.62 -4.69 0.67
N PHE A 11 3.51 -4.93 -0.64
CA PHE A 11 3.61 -3.90 -1.68
C PHE A 11 2.30 -3.84 -2.45
N ILE A 12 1.69 -2.66 -2.49
CA ILE A 12 0.40 -2.41 -3.13
C ILE A 12 0.62 -1.44 -4.28
N LEU A 13 0.46 -1.92 -5.52
CA LEU A 13 0.52 -1.11 -6.73
C LEU A 13 -0.83 -0.40 -6.93
N MET A 14 -0.76 0.92 -7.12
CA MET A 14 -1.93 1.79 -7.22
C MET A 14 -1.75 2.84 -8.31
N THR A 15 -2.87 3.33 -8.84
CA THR A 15 -2.88 4.54 -9.67
C THR A 15 -2.63 5.80 -8.82
N ALA A 16 -2.39 6.93 -9.48
CA ALA A 16 -2.23 8.22 -8.78
C ALA A 16 -3.47 8.61 -7.98
N GLU A 17 -4.67 8.39 -8.51
CA GLU A 17 -5.93 8.74 -7.84
C GLU A 17 -6.20 7.88 -6.61
N GLN A 18 -5.97 6.57 -6.72
CA GLN A 18 -6.09 5.66 -5.59
C GLN A 18 -5.08 6.01 -4.48
N CYS A 19 -3.83 6.30 -4.86
CA CYS A 19 -2.80 6.72 -3.92
C CYS A 19 -3.17 8.03 -3.21
N LYS A 20 -3.71 9.03 -3.92
CA LYS A 20 -4.19 10.28 -3.32
C LYS A 20 -5.29 10.03 -2.29
N SER A 21 -6.21 9.10 -2.57
CA SER A 21 -7.28 8.73 -1.64
C SER A 21 -6.72 8.19 -0.32
N VAL A 22 -5.74 7.27 -0.37
CA VAL A 22 -5.09 6.74 0.83
C VAL A 22 -4.37 7.85 1.62
N MET A 23 -3.59 8.68 0.93
CA MET A 23 -2.83 9.74 1.58
C MET A 23 -3.72 10.80 2.24
N ARG A 24 -4.89 11.09 1.64
CA ARG A 24 -5.86 12.01 2.23
C ARG A 24 -6.39 11.46 3.55
N GLU A 25 -6.87 10.21 3.57
CA GLU A 25 -7.36 9.59 4.81
C GLU A 25 -6.27 9.57 5.88
N TRP A 26 -5.05 9.20 5.49
CA TRP A 26 -3.94 9.12 6.42
C TRP A 26 -3.62 10.47 7.06
N LEU A 27 -3.52 11.54 6.27
CA LEU A 27 -3.24 12.88 6.79
C LEU A 27 -4.39 13.44 7.63
N GLU A 28 -5.65 13.20 7.23
CA GLU A 28 -6.83 13.69 7.96
C GLU A 28 -7.01 13.01 9.32
N GLN A 29 -6.71 11.72 9.40
CA GLN A 29 -6.87 10.92 10.62
C GLN A 29 -5.62 10.88 11.50
N ASN A 30 -4.50 11.43 11.02
CA ASN A 30 -3.21 11.46 11.70
C ASN A 30 -2.76 10.07 12.21
N TYR A 31 -2.92 9.04 11.37
CA TYR A 31 -2.54 7.69 11.77
C TYR A 31 -1.03 7.55 11.96
N GLU A 32 -0.60 6.96 13.07
CA GLU A 32 0.76 6.45 13.19
C GLU A 32 0.85 5.11 12.45
N CYS A 33 1.50 5.10 11.29
CA CYS A 33 1.74 3.86 10.55
C CYS A 33 3.08 3.85 9.81
N ASP A 34 3.51 2.66 9.44
CA ASP A 34 4.78 2.37 8.75
C ASP A 34 4.67 2.47 7.22
N LEU A 35 3.61 3.11 6.72
CA LEU A 35 3.31 3.15 5.30
C LEU A 35 4.33 4.01 4.57
N ASN A 36 4.85 3.52 3.45
CA ASN A 36 5.79 4.26 2.61
C ASN A 36 5.27 4.33 1.18
N VAL A 37 5.27 5.51 0.59
CA VAL A 37 4.75 5.74 -0.75
C VAL A 37 5.90 6.10 -1.68
N MET A 38 5.99 5.39 -2.81
CA MET A 38 6.98 5.70 -3.84
C MET A 38 6.43 5.51 -5.25
N ARG A 39 7.08 6.13 -6.23
CA ARG A 39 6.78 5.89 -7.64
C ARG A 39 7.24 4.48 -8.03
N SER A 40 6.40 3.78 -8.79
CA SER A 40 6.75 2.49 -9.35
C SER A 40 7.84 2.63 -10.40
N GLN A 41 8.95 1.90 -10.25
CA GLN A 41 10.03 1.88 -11.25
C GLN A 41 9.65 1.09 -12.51
N LYS A 42 8.74 0.12 -12.38
CA LYS A 42 8.35 -0.80 -13.47
C LYS A 42 7.04 -0.39 -14.17
N ASN A 43 6.24 0.46 -13.54
CA ASN A 43 4.91 0.84 -14.03
C ASN A 43 4.81 2.36 -14.09
N LYS A 44 4.99 2.94 -15.29
CA LYS A 44 5.01 4.40 -15.50
C LYS A 44 3.72 5.04 -15.00
N GLY A 45 3.84 6.13 -14.24
CA GLY A 45 2.71 6.89 -13.71
C GLY A 45 1.99 6.26 -12.51
N LYS A 46 2.46 5.10 -12.03
CA LYS A 46 1.87 4.38 -10.90
C LYS A 46 2.71 4.52 -9.63
N PHE A 47 2.09 4.20 -8.51
CA PHE A 47 2.68 4.29 -7.18
C PHE A 47 2.66 2.92 -6.51
N VAL A 48 3.62 2.70 -5.61
CA VAL A 48 3.69 1.53 -4.76
C VAL A 48 3.64 2.02 -3.32
N LEU A 49 2.66 1.51 -2.59
CA LEU A 49 2.56 1.64 -1.14
C LEU A 49 3.22 0.42 -0.50
N LYS A 50 4.05 0.63 0.52
CA LYS A 50 4.74 -0.42 1.26
C LYS A 50 4.38 -0.35 2.73
N THR A 51 4.09 -1.47 3.34
CA THR A 51 3.86 -1.59 4.79
C THR A 51 4.16 -3.02 5.23
N LYS A 52 4.65 -3.21 6.46
CA LYS A 52 4.72 -4.51 7.13
C LYS A 52 3.45 -4.81 7.93
N SER A 53 2.59 -3.82 8.16
CA SER A 53 1.33 -4.00 8.86
C SER A 53 0.26 -4.58 7.94
N LEU A 54 -0.13 -5.83 8.22
CA LEU A 54 -1.25 -6.49 7.56
C LEU A 54 -2.57 -5.72 7.76
N MET A 55 -2.75 -5.10 8.92
CA MET A 55 -3.92 -4.29 9.25
C MET A 55 -4.05 -3.10 8.28
N TRP A 56 -2.96 -2.35 8.07
CA TRP A 56 -2.96 -1.20 7.17
C TRP A 56 -3.11 -1.63 5.71
N ALA A 57 -2.43 -2.70 5.30
CA ALA A 57 -2.59 -3.24 3.95
C ALA A 57 -4.05 -3.65 3.66
N ASN A 58 -4.69 -4.37 4.58
CA ASN A 58 -6.09 -4.78 4.44
C ASN A 58 -7.04 -3.58 4.33
N ARG A 59 -6.84 -2.55 5.17
CA ARG A 59 -7.62 -1.31 5.10
C ARG A 59 -7.50 -0.66 3.73
N ILE A 60 -6.29 -0.51 3.21
CA ILE A 60 -6.03 0.09 1.89
C ILE A 60 -6.75 -0.69 0.78
N ILE A 61 -6.58 -2.01 0.78
CA ILE A 61 -7.18 -2.94 -0.20
C ILE A 61 -8.71 -2.84 -0.18
N GLN A 62 -9.31 -2.78 1.00
CA GLN A 62 -10.76 -2.75 1.17
C GLN A 62 -11.39 -1.42 0.74
N TRP A 63 -10.75 -0.29 1.05
CA TRP A 63 -11.41 1.02 0.96
C TRP A 63 -10.93 1.91 -0.19
N HIS A 64 -9.73 1.71 -0.71
CA HIS A 64 -9.13 2.63 -1.70
C HIS A 64 -8.92 1.98 -3.08
N GLY A 65 -9.17 0.68 -3.19
CA GLY A 65 -8.88 -0.11 -4.39
C GLY A 65 -7.39 -0.24 -4.65
N TYR A 66 -7.02 -1.15 -5.54
CA TYR A 66 -5.62 -1.42 -5.88
C TYR A 66 -5.57 -2.13 -7.23
N GLU A 67 -4.39 -2.14 -7.86
CA GLU A 67 -4.17 -2.91 -9.08
C GLU A 67 -3.55 -4.28 -8.81
N LYS A 68 -2.55 -4.31 -7.92
CA LYS A 68 -1.81 -5.54 -7.61
C LYS A 68 -1.22 -5.50 -6.21
N VAL A 69 -1.19 -6.65 -5.54
CA VAL A 69 -0.50 -6.84 -4.26
C VAL A 69 0.58 -7.91 -4.42
N THR A 70 1.76 -7.65 -3.86
CA THR A 70 2.88 -8.59 -3.78
C THR A 70 3.51 -8.58 -2.40
N TYR A 71 4.12 -9.70 -2.00
CA TYR A 71 4.73 -9.89 -0.68
C TYR A 71 6.19 -10.28 -0.86
N GLN A 72 7.10 -9.65 -0.12
CA GLN A 72 8.54 -9.95 -0.16
C GLN A 72 9.18 -9.67 1.21
N ILE A 73 10.09 -10.55 1.65
CA ILE A 73 11.02 -10.25 2.74
C ILE A 73 12.09 -9.29 2.20
N ILE A 74 12.32 -8.18 2.92
CA ILE A 74 13.37 -7.19 2.63
C ILE A 74 14.37 -7.21 3.78
#